data_AF-A0A2M9EVX4-F1
#
_entry.id   AF-A0A2M9EVX4-F1
#
_cell.length_a   1.000
_cell.length_b   1.000
_cell.length_c   1.000
_cell.angle_alpha   90.00
_cell.angle_beta   90.00
_cell.angle_gamma   90.00
#
_symmetry.space_group_name_H-M   'P 1'
#
loop_
_entity.id
_entity.type
_entity.pdbx_description
1 polymer ?
#
loop_
_entity_poly.entity_id
_entity_poly.type
_entity_poly.pdbx_seq_one_letter_code
_entity_poly.pdbx_strand_id
1 'polypeptide(L)'
;MNSSPLLYSHWLMQVRGDAQAVLRKWQRLAGVQAQDVRFTHLSEVHEQSDRVIKASSLEAIPGQDGRYRQHLQCEKILTRIHVQSVDFLIMHAACDWTRLRAEVLEMAARIAPQWQLSLHGSDSISAHTGQTDNWQRLSHVHSLCWTLQRDQRYSRSTPP
;
A
#
# COMPACT_ATOMS: atom_id res chain seq x y z
N MET A 1 3.28 -13.42 37.25
CA MET A 1 3.95 -13.38 35.94
C MET A 1 3.70 -12.00 35.37
N ASN A 2 4.71 -11.12 35.35
CA ASN A 2 4.58 -9.82 34.70
C ASN A 2 4.67 -10.07 33.19
N SER A 3 3.53 -10.16 32.52
CA SER A 3 3.46 -10.12 31.07
C SER A 3 4.03 -8.77 30.63
N SER A 4 5.19 -8.78 29.98
CA SER A 4 5.71 -7.59 29.29
C SER A 4 4.61 -7.04 28.38
N PRO A 5 4.46 -5.71 28.26
CA PRO A 5 3.46 -5.13 27.39
C PRO A 5 3.69 -5.62 25.96
N LEU A 6 2.62 -6.11 25.33
CA LEU A 6 2.65 -6.51 23.92
C LEU A 6 2.91 -5.28 23.06
N LEU A 7 3.89 -5.37 22.17
CA LEU A 7 4.21 -4.33 21.21
C LEU A 7 3.60 -4.69 19.85
N TYR A 8 3.13 -3.66 19.16
CA TYR A 8 2.46 -3.78 17.88
C TYR A 8 3.15 -2.92 16.81
N SER A 9 3.00 -3.33 15.56
CA SER A 9 3.15 -2.45 14.40
C SER A 9 1.82 -2.33 13.67
N HIS A 10 1.54 -1.14 13.13
CA HIS A 10 0.32 -0.87 12.37
C HIS A 10 0.59 -0.92 10.88
N TRP A 11 -0.32 -1.55 10.14
CA TRP A 11 -0.21 -1.77 8.71
C TRP A 11 -1.54 -1.45 8.04
N LEU A 12 -1.44 -0.78 6.90
CA LEU A 12 -2.58 -0.47 6.05
C LEU A 12 -2.23 -0.83 4.62
N MET A 13 -3.10 -1.62 4.00
CA MET A 13 -2.92 -2.16 2.66
C MET A 13 -4.15 -1.87 1.81
N GLN A 14 -3.96 -1.25 0.65
CA GLN A 14 -5.00 -1.04 -0.34
C GLN A 14 -4.82 -2.03 -1.49
N VAL A 15 -5.83 -2.84 -1.77
CA VAL A 15 -5.76 -3.97 -2.71
C VAL A 15 -6.82 -3.84 -3.80
N ARG A 16 -6.45 -4.08 -5.05
CA ARG A 16 -7.37 -4.20 -6.19
C ARG A 16 -7.77 -5.66 -6.36
N GLY A 17 -8.95 -6.07 -5.88
CA GLY A 17 -9.44 -7.45 -5.97
C GLY A 17 -9.43 -8.17 -4.62
N ASP A 18 -9.04 -9.44 -4.56
CA ASP A 18 -9.16 -10.27 -3.36
C ASP A 18 -8.12 -9.90 -2.28
N ALA A 19 -8.53 -9.07 -1.32
CA ALA A 19 -7.74 -8.67 -0.18
C ALA A 19 -7.25 -9.83 0.69
N GLN A 20 -8.05 -10.90 0.85
CA GLN A 20 -7.65 -12.03 1.69
C GLN A 20 -6.51 -12.83 1.06
N ALA A 21 -6.55 -13.05 -0.25
CA ALA A 21 -5.48 -13.73 -0.96
C ALA A 21 -4.15 -12.94 -0.88
N VAL A 22 -4.23 -11.62 -1.06
CA VAL A 22 -3.06 -10.74 -0.95
C VAL A 22 -2.52 -10.73 0.47
N LEU A 23 -3.38 -10.68 1.49
CA LEU A 23 -2.95 -10.73 2.88
C LEU A 23 -2.25 -12.05 3.24
N ARG A 24 -2.77 -13.20 2.78
CA ARG A 24 -2.08 -14.50 2.98
C ARG A 24 -0.70 -14.51 2.33
N LYS A 25 -0.53 -13.83 1.19
CA LYS A 25 0.79 -13.66 0.56
C LYS A 25 1.67 -12.72 1.38
N TRP A 26 1.12 -11.61 1.88
CA TRP A 26 1.80 -10.67 2.77
C TRP A 26 2.31 -11.38 4.03
N GLN A 27 1.48 -12.17 4.73
CA GLN A 27 1.85 -12.92 5.94
C GLN A 27 3.03 -13.86 5.69
N ARG A 28 3.00 -14.60 4.57
CA ARG A 28 4.10 -15.50 4.18
C ARG A 28 5.41 -14.76 3.92
N LEU A 29 5.36 -13.60 3.24
CA LEU A 29 6.55 -12.79 2.99
C LEU A 29 7.08 -12.14 4.28
N ALA A 30 6.18 -11.65 5.11
CA ALA A 30 6.48 -11.03 6.39
C ALA A 30 7.06 -12.04 7.39
N GLY A 31 6.76 -13.34 7.22
CA GLY A 31 7.14 -14.39 8.17
C GLY A 31 6.29 -14.36 9.44
N VAL A 32 5.03 -13.92 9.32
CA VAL A 32 4.10 -13.71 10.44
C VAL A 32 3.00 -14.77 10.42
N GLN A 33 2.66 -15.31 11.60
CA GLN A 33 1.56 -16.25 11.73
C GLN A 33 0.21 -15.51 11.79
N ALA A 34 -0.86 -16.15 11.32
CA ALA A 34 -2.19 -15.54 11.31
C ALA A 34 -2.67 -15.10 12.70
N GLN A 35 -2.28 -15.81 13.76
CA GLN A 35 -2.60 -15.50 15.16
C GLN A 35 -1.97 -14.20 15.68
N ASP A 36 -0.89 -13.74 15.05
CA ASP A 36 -0.19 -12.51 15.44
C ASP A 36 -0.79 -11.28 14.73
N VAL A 37 -1.73 -11.50 13.81
CA VAL A 37 -2.41 -10.45 13.04
C VAL A 37 -3.77 -10.15 13.66
N ARG A 38 -4.00 -8.89 14.02
CA ARG A 38 -5.29 -8.39 14.50
C ARG A 38 -5.88 -7.42 13.50
N PHE A 39 -6.99 -7.77 12.89
CA PHE A 39 -7.74 -6.86 12.02
C PHE A 39 -8.42 -5.78 12.85
N THR A 40 -8.25 -4.55 12.41
CA THR A 40 -8.88 -3.38 13.02
C THR A 40 -10.03 -2.90 12.15
N HIS A 41 -9.85 -2.92 10.82
CA HIS A 41 -10.84 -2.41 9.89
C HIS A 41 -10.68 -2.99 8.47
N LEU A 42 -11.80 -3.23 7.79
CA LEU A 42 -11.86 -3.56 6.36
C LEU A 42 -12.91 -2.66 5.72
N SER A 43 -12.53 -1.88 4.71
CA SER A 43 -13.47 -1.03 3.98
C SER A 43 -13.23 -1.06 2.49
N GLU A 44 -14.30 -0.88 1.72
CA GLU A 44 -14.20 -0.69 0.27
C GLU A 44 -13.97 0.79 -0.05
N VAL A 45 -12.91 1.06 -0.78
CA VAL A 45 -12.53 2.37 -1.30
C VAL A 45 -12.74 2.35 -2.82
N HIS A 46 -13.50 3.33 -3.31
CA HIS A 46 -13.69 3.49 -4.75
C HIS A 46 -12.72 4.55 -5.26
N GLU A 47 -11.72 4.15 -6.03
CA GLU A 47 -10.80 5.08 -6.69
C GLU A 47 -11.28 5.38 -8.11
N GLN A 48 -11.23 6.65 -8.50
CA GLN A 48 -11.47 7.10 -9.87
C GLN A 48 -10.13 7.34 -10.54
N SER A 49 -9.83 6.58 -11.59
CA SER A 49 -8.65 6.83 -12.43
C SER A 49 -9.08 7.46 -13.76
N ASP A 50 -8.54 8.64 -14.04
CA ASP A 50 -8.72 9.36 -15.30
C ASP A 50 -7.58 8.98 -16.24
N ARG A 51 -7.78 8.04 -17.19
CA ARG A 51 -6.99 7.94 -18.44
C ARG A 51 -7.49 6.84 -19.38
N VAL A 52 -8.05 7.25 -20.53
CA VAL A 52 -8.06 6.46 -21.75
C VAL A 52 -7.66 7.37 -22.91
N ILE A 53 -6.64 6.96 -23.67
CA ILE A 53 -6.23 7.63 -24.89
C ILE A 53 -6.96 6.95 -26.03
N LYS A 54 -7.90 7.63 -26.69
CA LYS A 54 -8.44 7.16 -27.97
C LYS A 54 -7.73 7.88 -29.10
N ALA A 55 -7.33 7.10 -30.10
CA ALA A 55 -6.76 7.60 -31.33
C ALA A 55 -7.89 8.18 -32.18
N SER A 56 -7.83 9.47 -32.56
CA SER A 56 -8.78 10.02 -33.53
C SER A 56 -8.51 9.45 -34.94
N SER A 57 -9.43 9.73 -35.85
CA SER A 57 -9.25 9.57 -37.29
C SER A 57 -7.93 10.21 -37.75
N LEU A 58 -7.26 9.55 -38.70
CA LEU A 58 -6.08 10.10 -39.38
C LEU A 58 -6.51 11.23 -40.32
N GLU A 59 -5.91 12.41 -40.16
CA GLU A 59 -6.13 13.56 -41.06
C GLU A 59 -4.93 13.70 -42.00
N ALA A 60 -5.18 13.81 -43.30
CA ALA A 60 -4.12 14.07 -44.27
C ALA A 60 -3.54 15.47 -44.06
N ILE A 61 -2.21 15.59 -44.07
CA ILE A 61 -1.54 16.89 -43.91
C ILE A 61 -1.49 17.59 -45.28
N PRO A 62 -2.09 18.80 -45.43
CA PRO A 62 -2.11 19.50 -46.71
C PRO A 62 -0.70 19.74 -47.25
N GLY A 63 -0.47 19.38 -48.52
CA GLY A 63 0.82 19.56 -49.20
C GLY A 63 1.90 18.53 -48.84
N GLN A 64 1.56 17.46 -48.10
CA GLN A 64 2.47 16.37 -47.79
C GLN A 64 1.85 15.02 -48.18
N ASP A 65 2.02 14.63 -49.45
CA ASP A 65 1.53 13.34 -49.96
C ASP A 65 2.01 12.17 -49.09
N GLY A 66 1.06 11.33 -48.70
CA GLY A 66 1.32 10.13 -47.88
C GLY A 66 1.56 10.41 -46.38
N ARG A 67 1.46 11.65 -45.91
CA ARG A 67 1.59 11.97 -44.47
C ARG A 67 0.25 12.28 -43.83
N TYR A 68 0.01 11.63 -42.70
CA TYR A 68 -1.20 11.75 -41.90
C TYR A 68 -0.84 12.20 -40.48
N ARG A 69 -1.68 13.05 -39.88
CA ARG A 69 -1.62 13.42 -38.47
C ARG A 69 -2.74 12.70 -37.73
N GLN A 70 -2.41 12.10 -36.59
CA GLN A 70 -3.39 11.55 -35.66
C GLN A 70 -3.50 12.48 -34.46
N HIS A 71 -4.70 12.93 -34.13
CA HIS A 71 -4.94 13.67 -32.90
C HIS A 71 -5.27 12.65 -31.81
N LEU A 72 -4.53 12.65 -30.71
CA LEU A 72 -4.89 11.85 -29.54
C LEU A 72 -5.94 12.64 -28.77
N GLN A 73 -7.20 12.19 -28.81
CA GLN A 73 -8.25 12.77 -27.97
C GLN A 73 -8.28 12.03 -26.63
N CYS A 74 -8.12 12.79 -25.55
CA CYS A 74 -8.26 12.29 -24.19
C CYS A 74 -9.76 12.25 -23.85
N GLU A 75 -10.43 11.13 -24.13
CA GLU A 75 -11.80 10.92 -23.64
C GLU A 75 -11.74 10.46 -22.18
N LYS A 76 -12.36 11.24 -21.29
CA LYS A 76 -12.42 10.95 -19.86
C LYS A 76 -13.29 9.71 -19.61
N ILE A 77 -12.69 8.52 -19.60
CA ILE A 77 -13.36 7.30 -19.15
C ILE A 77 -13.09 7.14 -17.66
N LEU A 78 -14.12 7.42 -16.85
CA LEU A 78 -14.12 7.19 -15.41
C LEU A 78 -14.11 5.68 -15.14
N THR A 79 -12.92 5.08 -15.02
CA THR A 79 -12.83 3.68 -14.63
C THR A 79 -12.92 3.64 -13.11
N ARG A 80 -14.03 3.14 -12.57
CA ARG A 80 -14.17 2.86 -11.13
C ARG A 80 -13.26 1.69 -10.81
N ILE A 81 -12.17 1.96 -10.09
CA ILE A 81 -11.29 0.93 -9.57
C ILE A 81 -11.82 0.57 -8.18
N HIS A 82 -12.23 -0.68 -8.03
CA HIS A 82 -12.60 -1.23 -6.73
C HIS A 82 -11.33 -1.54 -5.94
N VAL A 83 -11.14 -0.86 -4.82
CA VAL A 83 -10.00 -1.05 -3.92
C VAL A 83 -10.53 -1.45 -2.55
N GLN A 84 -9.95 -2.47 -1.92
CA GLN A 84 -10.25 -2.85 -0.56
C GLN A 84 -9.11 -2.37 0.35
N SER A 85 -9.45 -1.63 1.39
CA SER A 85 -8.52 -1.14 2.40
C SER A 85 -8.55 -2.07 3.60
N VAL A 86 -7.41 -2.67 3.90
CA VAL A 86 -7.21 -3.61 5.01
C VAL A 86 -6.30 -2.96 6.04
N ASP A 87 -6.85 -2.71 7.23
CA ASP A 87 -6.13 -2.19 8.39
C ASP A 87 -5.93 -3.31 9.42
N PHE A 88 -4.69 -3.46 9.88
CA PHE A 88 -4.33 -4.50 10.81
C PHE A 88 -3.13 -4.14 11.68
N LEU A 89 -3.07 -4.77 12.85
CA LEU A 89 -1.96 -4.71 13.79
C LEU A 89 -1.21 -6.05 13.78
N ILE A 90 0.10 -5.99 13.89
CA ILE A 90 0.96 -7.15 14.05
C ILE A 90 1.53 -7.14 15.44
N MET A 91 1.35 -8.24 16.18
CA MET A 91 1.94 -8.45 17.48
C MET A 91 3.41 -8.89 17.32
N HIS A 92 4.30 -8.30 18.11
CA HIS A 92 5.74 -8.56 18.08
C HIS A 92 6.24 -9.24 19.35
N ALA A 93 7.30 -10.02 19.22
CA ALA A 93 8.03 -10.59 20.36
C ALA A 93 8.99 -9.57 21.01
N ALA A 94 9.22 -8.42 20.37
CA ALA A 94 10.03 -7.34 20.88
C ALA A 94 9.63 -6.91 22.29
N CYS A 95 10.64 -6.68 23.15
CA CYS A 95 10.44 -6.21 24.51
C CYS A 95 10.65 -4.70 24.69
N ASP A 96 11.11 -4.01 23.65
CA ASP A 96 11.37 -2.57 23.66
C ASP A 96 11.23 -1.96 22.26
N TRP A 97 11.23 -0.63 22.22
CA TRP A 97 11.08 0.16 21.00
C TRP A 97 12.16 -0.09 19.94
N THR A 98 13.41 -0.27 20.38
CA THR A 98 14.54 -0.46 19.46
C THR A 98 14.44 -1.81 18.76
N ARG A 99 14.09 -2.86 19.52
CA ARG A 99 13.83 -4.20 18.97
C ARG A 99 12.62 -4.22 18.05
N LEU A 100 11.53 -3.57 18.45
CA LEU A 100 10.33 -3.46 17.61
C LEU A 100 10.67 -2.85 16.24
N ARG A 101 11.42 -1.74 16.24
CA ARG A 101 11.87 -1.10 15.00
C ARG A 101 12.70 -2.04 14.13
N ALA A 102 13.66 -2.76 14.71
CA ALA A 102 14.50 -3.68 13.96
C ALA A 102 13.67 -4.81 13.32
N GLU A 103 12.80 -5.46 14.09
CA GLU A 103 11.91 -6.52 13.60
C GLU A 103 11.03 -6.04 12.44
N VAL A 104 10.44 -4.86 12.57
CA VAL A 104 9.56 -4.29 11.55
C VAL A 104 10.31 -3.91 10.28
N LEU A 105 11.53 -3.37 10.40
CA LEU A 105 12.37 -3.05 9.24
C LEU A 105 12.80 -4.33 8.50
N GLU A 106 13.19 -5.38 9.22
CA GLU A 106 13.51 -6.68 8.61
C GLU A 106 12.30 -7.29 7.91
N MET A 107 11.13 -7.21 8.54
CA MET A 107 9.85 -7.66 7.96
C MET A 107 9.50 -6.87 6.70
N ALA A 108 9.59 -5.54 6.75
CA ALA A 108 9.32 -4.65 5.63
C ALA A 108 10.25 -4.93 4.43
N ALA A 109 11.53 -5.19 4.69
CA ALA A 109 12.51 -5.51 3.64
C ALA A 109 12.19 -6.82 2.90
N ARG A 110 11.55 -7.80 3.56
CA ARG A 110 11.11 -9.05 2.90
C ARG A 110 9.95 -8.82 1.93
N ILE A 111 9.08 -7.85 2.23
CA ILE A 111 7.87 -7.52 1.45
C ILE A 111 8.22 -6.65 0.25
N ALA A 112 8.99 -5.59 0.46
CA ALA A 112 9.40 -4.65 -0.58
C ALA A 112 10.85 -4.18 -0.31
N PRO A 113 11.71 -4.15 -1.34
CA PRO A 113 13.08 -3.65 -1.20
C PRO A 113 13.14 -2.12 -1.06
N GLN A 114 12.10 -1.38 -1.45
CA GLN A 114 12.09 0.08 -1.49
C GLN A 114 10.91 0.62 -0.67
N TRP A 115 11.24 1.44 0.32
CA TRP A 115 10.29 2.11 1.20
C TRP A 115 10.64 3.59 1.28
N GLN A 116 9.63 4.45 1.16
CA GLN A 116 9.76 5.86 1.45
C GLN A 116 9.50 6.06 2.95
N LEU A 117 10.58 6.29 3.71
CA LEU A 117 10.52 6.47 5.16
C LEU A 117 10.18 7.92 5.51
N SER A 118 9.32 8.11 6.51
CA SER A 118 9.00 9.39 7.12
C SER A 118 9.24 9.29 8.63
N LEU A 119 10.09 10.17 9.15
CA LEU A 119 10.42 10.24 10.57
C LEU A 119 9.63 11.39 11.20
N HIS A 120 8.76 11.07 12.15
CA HIS A 120 7.92 12.03 12.86
C HIS A 120 8.45 12.19 14.28
N GLY A 121 9.52 12.98 14.41
CA GLY A 121 10.27 13.11 15.67
C GLY A 121 10.97 11.82 16.08
N SER A 122 11.25 11.68 17.38
CA SER A 122 11.92 10.50 17.95
C SER A 122 11.00 9.30 18.19
N ASP A 123 9.68 9.54 18.18
CA ASP A 123 8.70 8.61 18.73
C ASP A 123 7.81 7.96 17.67
N SER A 124 7.90 8.37 16.41
CA SER A 124 7.14 7.73 15.34
C SER A 124 7.90 7.64 14.02
N ILE A 125 7.71 6.49 13.36
CA ILE A 125 8.29 6.17 12.07
C ILE A 125 7.17 5.59 11.22
N SER A 126 7.00 6.09 10.00
CA SER A 126 6.12 5.48 9.02
C SER A 126 6.86 5.21 7.73
N ALA A 127 6.39 4.25 6.96
CA ALA A 127 6.90 4.02 5.63
C ALA A 127 5.78 3.59 4.68
N HIS A 128 5.95 3.92 3.41
CA HIS A 128 5.03 3.51 2.36
C HIS A 128 5.78 3.16 1.09
N THR A 129 5.17 2.31 0.27
CA THR A 129 5.73 1.85 -1.01
C THR A 129 5.36 2.76 -2.19
N GLY A 130 4.49 3.76 -1.98
CA GLY A 130 3.93 4.59 -3.04
C GLY A 130 2.92 3.83 -3.92
N GLN A 131 2.46 4.47 -5.00
CA GLN A 131 1.50 3.91 -5.96
C GLN A 131 2.16 3.14 -7.13
N THR A 132 3.48 2.94 -7.08
CA THR A 132 4.22 2.26 -8.15
C THR A 132 4.13 0.75 -7.99
N ASP A 133 3.36 0.12 -8.87
CA ASP A 133 3.05 -1.33 -8.87
C ASP A 133 4.29 -2.26 -8.86
N ASN A 134 5.47 -1.76 -9.25
CA ASN A 134 6.67 -2.59 -9.44
C ASN A 134 7.59 -2.68 -8.21
N TRP A 135 7.28 -1.99 -7.10
CA TRP A 135 8.20 -1.96 -5.94
C TRP A 135 7.87 -3.01 -4.89
N GLN A 136 6.75 -3.70 -5.02
CA GLN A 136 6.25 -4.63 -4.01
C GLN A 136 6.27 -6.05 -4.56
N ARG A 137 6.60 -7.04 -3.71
CA ARG A 137 6.47 -8.47 -4.08
C ARG A 137 5.02 -8.96 -4.02
N LEU A 138 4.07 -8.04 -3.85
CA LEU A 138 2.64 -8.29 -3.73
C LEU A 138 1.94 -7.77 -4.98
N SER A 139 1.28 -8.68 -5.69
CA SER A 139 0.45 -8.31 -6.85
C SER A 139 -0.84 -7.67 -6.36
N HIS A 140 -1.38 -6.75 -7.16
CA HIS A 140 -2.66 -6.08 -6.90
C HIS A 140 -2.68 -5.13 -5.69
N VAL A 141 -1.55 -4.88 -5.04
CA VAL A 141 -1.48 -3.88 -3.96
C VAL A 141 -1.31 -2.50 -4.59
N HIS A 142 -2.32 -1.65 -4.43
CA HIS A 142 -2.28 -0.26 -4.86
C HIS A 142 -1.35 0.58 -3.96
N SER A 143 -1.44 0.38 -2.64
CA SER A 143 -0.55 1.01 -1.68
C SER A 143 -0.36 0.12 -0.46
N LEU A 144 0.82 0.20 0.15
CA LEU A 144 1.13 -0.45 1.41
C LEU A 144 1.87 0.54 2.29
N CYS A 145 1.44 0.66 3.53
CA CYS A 145 2.15 1.43 4.53
C CYS A 145 2.19 0.73 5.87
N TRP A 146 3.20 1.08 6.66
CA TRP A 146 3.29 0.70 8.05
C TRP A 146 3.69 1.90 8.90
N THR A 147 3.25 1.88 10.16
CA THR A 147 3.54 2.91 11.14
C THR A 147 3.93 2.27 12.47
N LEU A 148 4.96 2.83 13.08
CA LEU A 148 5.38 2.54 14.44
C LEU A 148 5.21 3.81 15.28
N GLN A 149 4.67 3.63 16.47
CA GLN A 149 4.58 4.68 17.47
C GLN A 149 5.08 4.16 18.81
N ARG A 150 5.99 4.90 19.44
CA ARG A 150 6.63 4.50 20.69
C ARG A 150 5.61 4.36 21.83
N ASP A 151 4.57 5.20 21.83
CA ASP A 151 3.48 5.17 22.81
C ASP A 151 2.36 4.16 22.46
N GLN A 152 2.50 3.43 21.34
CA GLN A 152 1.57 2.39 20.88
C GLN A 152 0.12 2.88 20.67
N ARG A 153 -0.08 4.19 20.42
CA ARG A 153 -1.40 4.81 20.23
C ARG A 153 -1.95 4.61 18.81
N TYR A 154 -2.10 3.37 18.39
CA TYR A 154 -2.62 3.01 17.07
C TYR A 154 -4.12 3.30 16.85
N SER A 155 -4.73 4.15 17.70
CA SER A 155 -6.17 4.43 17.76
C SER A 155 -6.60 5.76 17.10
N ARG A 156 -5.84 6.31 16.14
CA ARG A 156 -6.18 7.59 15.48
C ARG A 156 -6.03 7.63 13.95
N SER A 157 -5.72 6.52 13.29
CA SER A 157 -5.44 6.49 11.84
C SER A 157 -6.62 6.06 10.96
N THR A 158 -7.84 5.98 11.50
CA THR A 158 -9.07 5.91 10.72
C THR A 158 -9.31 7.26 10.04
N PRO A 159 -9.47 7.34 8.71
CA PRO A 159 -10.07 8.53 8.10
C PRO A 159 -11.56 8.62 8.51
N PRO A 160 -12.14 9.83 8.54
CA PRO A 160 -13.57 10.01 8.76
C PRO A 160 -14.43 9.33 7.69
#